data_AF-A0A7X9A030-F1
#
_entry.id   AF-A0A7X9A030-F1
#
_cell.length_a   1.000
_cell.length_b   1.000
_cell.length_c   1.000
_cell.angle_alpha   90.00
_cell.angle_beta   90.00
_cell.angle_gamma   90.00
#
_symmetry.space_group_name_H-M   'P 1'
#
loop_
_entity.id
_entity.type
_entity.pdbx_description
1 polymer ?
#
loop_
_entity_poly.entity_id
_entity_poly.type
_entity_poly.pdbx_seq_one_letter_code
_entity_poly.pdbx_strand_id
1 'polypeptide(L)'
;ITRAAVDIAASLEVPFLVAFTQSGDSARRLSRLRAPQPIYAFTHSFTTSNTLCLSWGVIPKVVPFKDSTDQMTEQIDHELVKTGVAEIDDLVIMVAGSPPGVPGSTNMLKIHRLGFATAKADPALIDFAGTPAAH
;
A
#
# COMPACT_ATOMS: atom_id res chain seq x y z
N ILE A 1 8.84 13.30 -1.28
CA ILE A 1 8.28 12.09 -0.63
C ILE A 1 8.36 10.86 -1.53
N THR A 2 7.80 10.88 -2.74
CA THR A 2 7.84 9.69 -3.63
C THR A 2 9.24 9.19 -3.93
N ARG A 3 10.23 10.08 -4.11
CA ARG A 3 11.64 9.66 -4.27
C ARG A 3 12.18 8.92 -3.04
N ALA A 4 11.96 9.49 -1.85
CA ALA A 4 12.35 8.85 -0.59
C ALA A 4 11.66 7.49 -0.41
N ALA A 5 10.39 7.34 -0.82
CA ALA A 5 9.71 6.04 -0.80
C ALA A 5 10.42 4.99 -1.64
N VAL A 6 10.85 5.33 -2.85
CA VAL A 6 11.57 4.40 -3.73
C VAL A 6 12.95 4.06 -3.17
N ASP A 7 13.69 5.06 -2.69
CA ASP A 7 15.03 4.85 -2.13
C ASP A 7 14.98 3.98 -0.87
N ILE A 8 14.01 4.22 0.03
CA ILE A 8 13.79 3.39 1.23
C ILE A 8 13.34 1.98 0.84
N ALA A 9 12.44 1.84 -0.14
CA ALA A 9 11.98 0.52 -0.58
C ALA A 9 13.12 -0.33 -1.12
N ALA A 10 14.04 0.26 -1.88
CA ALA A 10 15.25 -0.41 -2.33
C ALA A 10 16.19 -0.76 -1.18
N SER A 11 16.33 0.14 -0.19
CA SER A 11 17.28 -0.04 0.93
C SER A 11 16.82 -1.08 1.95
N LEU A 12 15.51 -1.22 2.14
CA LEU A 12 14.89 -2.15 3.09
C LEU A 12 14.34 -3.40 2.41
N GLU A 13 14.64 -3.59 1.11
CA GLU A 13 14.16 -4.71 0.30
C GLU A 13 12.63 -4.91 0.40
N VAL A 14 11.90 -3.80 0.46
CA VAL A 14 10.44 -3.82 0.59
C VAL A 14 9.84 -4.38 -0.71
N PRO A 15 8.99 -5.41 -0.66
CA PRO A 15 8.49 -6.09 -1.85
C PRO A 15 7.53 -5.25 -2.69
N PHE A 16 6.79 -4.31 -2.08
CA PHE A 16 5.80 -3.50 -2.80
C PHE A 16 5.55 -2.12 -2.17
N LEU A 17 5.11 -1.20 -3.01
CA LEU A 17 4.70 0.16 -2.63
C LEU A 17 3.18 0.26 -2.65
N VAL A 18 2.59 0.97 -1.69
CA VAL A 18 1.16 1.32 -1.70
C VAL A 18 1.00 2.83 -1.84
N ALA A 19 0.12 3.27 -2.74
CA ALA A 19 -0.22 4.67 -2.91
C ALA A 19 -1.73 4.89 -2.76
N PHE A 20 -2.14 5.57 -1.70
CA PHE A 20 -3.51 6.08 -1.60
C PHE A 20 -3.66 7.32 -2.48
N THR A 21 -4.66 7.30 -3.36
CA THR A 21 -4.84 8.38 -4.33
C THR A 21 -6.28 8.56 -4.80
N GLN A 22 -6.73 9.82 -4.85
CA GLN A 22 -8.06 10.17 -5.38
C GLN A 22 -8.01 10.46 -6.89
N SER A 23 -7.07 11.30 -7.33
CA SER A 23 -6.92 11.69 -8.74
C SER A 23 -5.90 10.85 -9.51
N GLY A 24 -5.11 10.02 -8.83
CA GLY A 24 -4.01 9.24 -9.40
C GLY A 24 -2.64 9.93 -9.35
N ASP A 25 -2.55 11.17 -8.85
CA ASP A 25 -1.30 11.94 -8.84
C ASP A 25 -0.16 11.25 -8.05
N SER A 26 -0.42 10.81 -6.81
CA SER A 26 0.56 10.09 -5.98
C SER A 26 1.12 8.85 -6.69
N ALA A 27 0.25 8.02 -7.26
CA ALA A 27 0.64 6.80 -7.96
C ALA A 27 1.46 7.11 -9.23
N ARG A 28 1.06 8.13 -10.01
CA ARG A 28 1.82 8.56 -11.19
C ARG A 28 3.18 9.14 -10.83
N ARG A 29 3.31 9.86 -9.71
CA ARG A 29 4.60 10.36 -9.21
C ARG A 29 5.56 9.23 -8.84
N LEU A 30 5.06 8.14 -8.25
CA LEU A 30 5.87 6.93 -8.01
C LEU A 30 6.22 6.23 -9.33
N SER A 31 5.24 6.04 -10.21
CA SER A 31 5.40 5.40 -11.52
C SER A 31 6.49 6.07 -12.38
N ARG A 32 6.58 7.40 -12.36
CA ARG A 32 7.61 8.18 -13.07
C ARG A 32 9.04 7.84 -12.63
N LEU A 33 9.23 7.40 -11.38
CA LEU A 33 10.53 7.02 -10.85
C LEU A 33 10.98 5.63 -11.27
N ARG A 34 10.10 4.86 -11.93
CA ARG A 34 10.37 3.50 -12.42
C ARG A 34 10.88 2.56 -11.32
N ALA A 35 10.28 2.65 -10.13
CA ALA A 35 10.62 1.79 -8.99
C ALA A 35 10.47 0.30 -9.39
N PRO A 36 11.47 -0.55 -9.14
CA PRO A 36 11.39 -1.97 -9.53
C PRO A 36 10.25 -2.71 -8.81
N GLN A 37 9.86 -2.24 -7.62
CA GLN A 37 8.72 -2.73 -6.87
C GLN A 37 7.39 -2.39 -7.55
N PRO A 38 6.40 -3.31 -7.56
CA PRO A 38 5.04 -2.98 -7.97
C PRO A 38 4.42 -1.91 -7.06
N ILE A 39 3.62 -1.03 -7.66
CA ILE A 39 2.92 0.06 -7.00
C ILE A 39 1.42 -0.27 -6.94
N TYR A 40 0.92 -0.66 -5.77
CA TYR A 40 -0.50 -0.84 -5.54
C TYR A 40 -1.19 0.50 -5.29
N ALA A 41 -1.97 0.96 -6.26
CA ALA A 41 -2.66 2.26 -6.15
C ALA A 41 -4.08 2.08 -5.63
N PHE A 42 -4.29 2.45 -4.37
CA PHE A 42 -5.58 2.37 -3.70
C PHE A 42 -6.39 3.63 -3.99
N THR A 43 -7.54 3.46 -4.63
CA THR A 43 -8.40 4.57 -5.03
C THR A 43 -9.88 4.21 -4.83
N HIS A 44 -10.74 5.17 -4.57
CA HIS A 44 -12.19 4.95 -4.48
C HIS A 44 -12.92 5.24 -5.81
N SER A 45 -12.18 5.58 -6.87
CA SER A 45 -12.73 5.95 -8.18
C SER A 45 -12.36 4.92 -9.24
N PHE A 46 -13.37 4.30 -9.85
CA PHE A 46 -13.18 3.42 -11.01
C PHE A 46 -12.53 4.15 -12.19
N THR A 47 -12.89 5.42 -12.42
CA THR A 47 -12.29 6.25 -13.47
C THR A 47 -10.79 6.45 -13.23
N THR A 48 -10.39 6.73 -11.98
CA THR A 48 -8.98 6.86 -11.61
C THR A 48 -8.26 5.52 -11.78
N SER A 49 -8.86 4.43 -11.31
CA SER A 49 -8.33 3.07 -11.48
C SER A 49 -8.04 2.74 -12.95
N ASN A 50 -9.02 2.91 -13.82
CA ASN A 50 -8.89 2.63 -15.26
C ASN A 50 -7.76 3.45 -15.91
N THR A 51 -7.61 4.71 -15.50
CA THR A 51 -6.54 5.58 -15.99
C THR A 51 -5.17 5.09 -15.52
N LEU A 52 -5.08 4.62 -14.27
CA LEU A 52 -3.83 4.13 -13.68
C LEU A 52 -3.37 2.79 -14.24
N CYS A 53 -4.25 1.99 -14.85
CA CYS A 53 -3.86 0.77 -15.58
C CYS A 53 -2.84 1.06 -16.72
N LEU A 54 -2.80 2.29 -17.23
CA LEU A 54 -1.85 2.73 -18.26
C LEU A 54 -0.54 3.27 -17.68
N SER A 55 -0.43 3.37 -16.35
CA SER A 55 0.75 3.90 -15.67
C SER A 55 1.73 2.75 -15.38
N TRP A 56 3.01 2.98 -15.68
CA TRP A 56 4.04 1.96 -15.53
C TRP A 56 4.14 1.45 -14.08
N GLY A 57 4.20 0.13 -13.91
CA GLY A 57 4.37 -0.51 -12.61
C GLY A 57 3.20 -0.33 -11.63
N VAL A 58 2.08 0.28 -12.07
CA VAL A 58 0.92 0.53 -11.22
C VAL A 58 -0.11 -0.57 -11.35
N ILE A 59 -0.52 -1.13 -10.21
CA ILE A 59 -1.60 -2.10 -10.07
C ILE A 59 -2.73 -1.41 -9.28
N PRO A 60 -3.73 -0.84 -9.94
CA PRO A 60 -4.79 -0.14 -9.24
C PRO A 60 -5.74 -1.11 -8.53
N LYS A 61 -6.20 -0.69 -7.35
CA LYS A 61 -7.21 -1.38 -6.53
C LYS A 61 -8.29 -0.40 -6.14
N VAL A 62 -9.54 -0.72 -6.50
CA VAL A 62 -10.68 0.09 -6.10
C VAL A 62 -11.11 -0.35 -4.70
N VAL A 63 -11.00 0.57 -3.74
CA VAL A 63 -11.25 0.30 -2.32
C VAL A 63 -12.15 1.38 -1.72
N PRO A 64 -12.92 1.08 -0.67
CA PRO A 64 -13.70 2.08 0.04
C PRO A 64 -12.83 3.22 0.58
N PHE A 65 -13.35 4.46 0.56
CA PHE A 65 -12.67 5.60 1.17
C PHE A 65 -12.54 5.40 2.69
N LYS A 66 -11.39 5.79 3.25
CA LYS A 66 -11.07 5.79 4.68
C LYS A 66 -10.64 7.19 5.10
N ASP A 67 -11.11 7.64 6.25
CA ASP A 67 -10.94 9.00 6.76
C ASP A 67 -9.76 9.14 7.74
N SER A 68 -9.14 8.03 8.14
CA SER A 68 -7.95 8.02 9.00
C SER A 68 -6.81 7.16 8.45
N THR A 69 -5.59 7.52 8.82
CA THR A 69 -4.37 6.78 8.47
C THR A 69 -4.37 5.35 9.04
N ASP A 70 -4.99 5.16 10.21
CA ASP A 70 -5.07 3.84 10.86
C ASP A 70 -6.00 2.91 10.08
N GLN A 71 -7.18 3.40 9.68
CA GLN A 71 -8.09 2.64 8.82
C GLN A 71 -7.49 2.35 7.44
N MET A 72 -6.67 3.25 6.89
CA MET A 72 -5.90 2.99 5.66
C MET A 72 -4.90 1.85 5.85
N THR A 73 -4.23 1.80 7.01
CA THR A 73 -3.27 0.75 7.33
C THR A 73 -3.97 -0.61 7.45
N GLU A 74 -5.10 -0.67 8.17
CA GLU A 74 -5.94 -1.89 8.24
C GLU A 74 -6.45 -2.33 6.87
N GLN A 75 -6.78 -1.38 6.01
CA GLN A 75 -7.23 -1.66 4.65
C GLN A 75 -6.10 -2.26 3.80
N ILE A 76 -4.85 -1.82 3.98
CA ILE A 76 -3.69 -2.47 3.34
C ILE A 76 -3.58 -3.91 3.79
N ASP A 77 -3.58 -4.16 5.10
CA ASP A 77 -3.47 -5.52 5.68
C ASP A 77 -4.56 -6.43 5.11
N HIS A 78 -5.81 -5.96 5.13
CA HIS A 78 -6.94 -6.71 4.62
C HIS A 78 -6.82 -7.01 3.12
N GLU A 79 -6.57 -6.02 2.29
CA GLU A 79 -6.59 -6.20 0.84
C GLU A 79 -5.38 -7.01 0.33
N LEU A 80 -4.19 -6.78 0.86
CA LEU A 80 -2.97 -7.44 0.36
C LEU A 80 -2.84 -8.87 0.87
N VAL A 81 -3.15 -9.12 2.15
CA VAL A 81 -3.08 -10.49 2.71
C VAL A 81 -4.22 -11.34 2.14
N LYS A 82 -5.46 -10.85 2.08
CA LYS A 82 -6.59 -11.65 1.56
C LYS A 82 -6.47 -11.99 0.09
N THR A 83 -5.79 -11.15 -0.70
CA THR A 83 -5.59 -11.41 -2.13
C THR A 83 -4.35 -12.27 -2.41
N GLY A 84 -3.63 -12.71 -1.37
CA GLY A 84 -2.39 -13.49 -1.50
C GLY A 84 -1.26 -12.71 -2.16
N VAL A 85 -1.33 -11.37 -2.12
CA VAL A 85 -0.28 -10.49 -2.67
C VAL A 85 0.89 -10.38 -1.70
N ALA A 86 0.61 -10.47 -0.40
CA ALA A 86 1.60 -10.31 0.65
C ALA A 86 1.34 -11.30 1.78
N GLU A 87 2.40 -11.65 2.49
CA GLU A 87 2.35 -12.50 3.67
C GLU A 87 2.32 -11.67 4.96
N ILE A 88 1.99 -12.31 6.08
CA ILE A 88 2.17 -11.69 7.40
C ILE A 88 3.67 -11.41 7.58
N ASP A 89 3.98 -10.33 8.28
CA ASP A 89 5.34 -9.82 8.51
C ASP A 89 6.05 -9.17 7.32
N ASP A 90 5.46 -9.15 6.11
CA ASP A 90 5.97 -8.36 5.00
C ASP A 90 6.00 -6.86 5.33
N LEU A 91 7.04 -6.17 4.85
CA LEU A 91 7.12 -4.72 4.92
C LEU A 91 6.39 -4.07 3.74
N VAL A 92 5.74 -2.95 4.01
CA VAL A 92 5.10 -2.12 2.99
C VAL A 92 5.41 -0.64 3.23
N ILE A 93 5.66 0.09 2.14
CA ILE A 93 5.73 1.55 2.20
C ILE A 93 4.43 2.13 1.66
N MET A 94 3.68 2.78 2.55
CA MET A 94 2.48 3.52 2.23
C MET A 94 2.81 4.98 1.95
N VAL A 95 2.36 5.48 0.80
CA VAL A 95 2.39 6.90 0.42
C VAL A 95 0.97 7.42 0.33
N ALA A 96 0.67 8.49 1.07
CA ALA A 96 -0.68 9.05 1.15
C ALA A 96 -0.67 10.57 1.33
N GLY A 97 -1.86 11.16 1.27
CA GLY A 97 -2.13 12.51 1.77
C GLY A 97 -2.76 12.44 3.15
N SER A 98 -2.31 13.28 4.07
CA SER A 98 -2.88 13.46 5.40
C SER A 98 -3.21 14.94 5.64
N PRO A 99 -4.46 15.27 6.01
CA PRO A 99 -5.58 14.35 6.19
C PRO A 99 -6.07 13.72 4.87
N PRO A 100 -6.66 12.52 4.91
CA PRO A 100 -7.30 11.89 3.77
C PRO A 100 -8.38 12.77 3.13
N GLY A 101 -8.53 12.69 1.80
CA GLY A 101 -9.63 13.36 1.09
C GLY A 101 -9.36 14.80 0.66
N VAL A 102 -8.17 15.35 0.91
CA VAL A 102 -7.71 16.61 0.30
C VAL A 102 -6.88 16.29 -0.95
N PRO A 103 -7.40 16.56 -2.18
CA PRO A 103 -6.65 16.31 -3.40
C PRO A 103 -5.37 17.15 -3.46
N GLY A 104 -4.29 16.56 -3.98
CA GLY A 104 -3.04 17.28 -4.29
C GLY A 104 -2.00 17.31 -3.16
N SER A 105 -2.29 16.78 -1.97
CA SER A 105 -1.28 16.57 -0.93
C SER A 105 -0.80 15.12 -0.95
N THR A 106 0.40 14.87 -1.47
CA THR A 106 1.15 13.63 -1.22
C THR A 106 2.22 13.97 -0.17
N ASN A 107 1.80 14.07 1.09
CA ASN A 107 2.61 14.62 2.19
C ASN A 107 2.98 13.60 3.28
N MET A 108 2.63 12.32 3.10
CA MET A 108 2.90 11.26 4.08
C MET A 108 3.60 10.05 3.44
N LEU A 109 4.55 9.50 4.19
CA LEU A 109 5.17 8.19 3.98
C LEU A 109 5.15 7.44 5.31
N LYS A 110 4.68 6.20 5.30
CA LYS A 110 4.68 5.30 6.46
C LYS A 110 5.26 3.96 6.04
N ILE A 111 6.19 3.44 6.82
CA ILE A 111 6.63 2.04 6.73
C ILE A 111 5.75 1.26 7.70
N HIS A 112 5.15 0.17 7.22
CA HIS A 112 4.25 -0.66 7.99
C HIS A 112 4.63 -2.13 7.81
N ARG A 113 4.43 -2.93 8.86
CA ARG A 113 4.61 -4.38 8.83
C ARG A 113 3.25 -5.04 8.85
N LEU A 114 2.94 -5.83 7.83
CA LEU A 114 1.63 -6.43 7.66
C LEU A 114 1.31 -7.40 8.80
N GLY A 115 0.04 -7.42 9.23
CA GLY A 115 -0.46 -8.34 10.25
C GLY A 115 -0.14 -7.95 11.70
N PHE A 116 0.72 -6.96 11.95
CA PHE A 116 1.11 -6.58 13.31
C PHE A 116 -0.02 -5.91 14.12
N ALA A 117 -0.94 -5.21 13.45
CA ALA A 117 -2.13 -4.62 14.09
C ALA A 117 -3.25 -5.66 14.28
N THR A 118 -3.42 -6.56 13.30
CA THR A 118 -4.45 -7.61 13.31
C THR A 118 -4.12 -8.72 14.33
N ALA A 119 -2.85 -9.12 14.47
CA ALA A 119 -2.41 -10.12 15.46
C ALA A 119 -2.62 -9.67 16.92
N LYS A 120 -2.65 -8.35 17.17
CA LYS A 120 -2.96 -7.80 18.51
C LYS A 120 -4.47 -7.79 18.80
N ALA A 121 -5.31 -7.74 17.76
CA ALA A 121 -6.76 -7.64 17.89
C ALA A 121 -7.47 -9.01 17.82
N ASP A 122 -6.96 -9.96 17.04
CA ASP A 122 -7.47 -11.32 16.94
C ASP A 122 -6.33 -12.34 16.70
N PRO A 123 -5.85 -13.01 17.76
CA PRO A 123 -4.78 -14.01 17.66
C PRO A 123 -5.12 -15.22 16.79
N ALA A 124 -6.40 -15.49 16.50
CA ALA A 124 -6.82 -16.66 15.74
C ALA A 124 -6.54 -16.54 14.23
N LEU A 125 -6.32 -15.32 13.72
CA LEU A 125 -5.94 -15.10 12.33
C LEU A 125 -4.49 -15.49 12.02
N ILE A 126 -3.65 -15.62 13.04
CA ILE A 126 -2.27 -16.08 12.92
C ILE A 126 -2.24 -17.57 12.53
N ASP A 127 -3.24 -18.35 12.94
CA ASP A 127 -3.31 -19.80 12.74
C ASP A 127 -3.72 -20.22 11.31
N PHE A 128 -4.22 -19.29 10.50
CA PHE A 128 -4.58 -19.53 9.08
C PHE A 128 -3.45 -19.22 8.10
N ALA A 129 -2.42 -18.49 8.52
CA ALA A 129 -1.22 -18.23 7.73
C ALA A 129 -0.16 -19.25 8.16
N GLY A 130 -0.12 -20.37 7.45
CA GLY A 130 0.74 -21.51 7.79
C GLY A 130 2.14 -21.10 8.23
N THR A 131 2.60 -21.72 9.31
CA THR A 131 3.95 -21.62 9.85
C THR A 131 4.99 -21.60 8.72
N PRO A 132 5.82 -20.55 8.56
CA PRO A 132 6.97 -20.66 7.69
C PRO A 132 7.92 -21.68 8.31
N ALA A 133 8.20 -22.75 7.58
CA ALA A 133 9.23 -23.70 7.96
C ALA A 133 10.57 -22.95 8.06
N ALA A 134 11.19 -23.02 9.23
CA ALA A 134 12.52 -22.52 9.47
C ALA A 134 13.53 -23.20 8.52
N HIS A 135 14.26 -22.41 7.75
CA HIS A 135 15.51 -22.80 7.08
C HIS A 135 16.51 -21.65 7.18
#